data_AF-A0A7K0UQW2-F1
#
_entry.id   AF-A0A7K0UQW2-F1
#
_cell.length_a   1.000
_cell.length_b   1.000
_cell.length_c   1.000
_cell.angle_alpha   90.00
_cell.angle_beta   90.00
_cell.angle_gamma   90.00
#
_symmetry.space_group_name_H-M   'P 1'
#
loop_
_entity.id
_entity.type
_entity.pdbx_description
1 polymer ?
#
loop_
_entity_poly.entity_id
_entity_poly.type
_entity_poly.pdbx_seq_one_letter_code
_entity_poly.pdbx_strand_id
1 'polypeptide(L)'
;AESADIYKDAGRFEAEAAERAELAILERYLPAAMSDADLEKIVDSQISIAAAQGLSGPKAMGAVVKAVRGEAGDGADGAKIANLVKTKLT
;
A
#
# COMPACT_ATOMS: atom_id res chain seq x y z
N ALA A 1 -6.41 5.31 -11.29
CA ALA A 1 -5.96 4.61 -12.50
C ALA A 1 -5.23 5.62 -13.35
N GLU A 2 -3.93 5.41 -13.58
CA GLU A 2 -3.07 6.36 -14.28
C GLU A 2 -3.64 6.75 -15.66
N SER A 3 -4.28 5.80 -16.38
CA SER A 3 -4.93 6.04 -17.68
C SER A 3 -6.16 6.96 -17.64
N ALA A 4 -7.01 6.83 -16.61
CA ALA A 4 -8.23 7.64 -16.50
C ALA A 4 -7.89 9.13 -16.31
N ASP A 5 -6.85 9.42 -15.52
CA ASP A 5 -6.39 10.78 -15.28
C ASP A 5 -5.72 11.37 -16.54
N ILE A 6 -4.99 10.56 -17.32
CA ILE A 6 -4.47 10.97 -18.65
C ILE A 6 -5.62 11.34 -19.61
N TYR A 7 -6.72 10.58 -19.63
CA TYR A 7 -7.86 10.90 -20.49
C TYR A 7 -8.59 12.17 -20.06
N LYS A 8 -8.72 12.39 -18.76
CA LYS A 8 -9.24 13.63 -18.20
C LYS A 8 -8.38 14.82 -18.62
N ASP A 9 -7.07 14.73 -18.46
CA ASP A 9 -6.12 15.80 -18.80
C ASP A 9 -6.10 16.10 -20.31
N ALA A 10 -6.39 15.09 -21.14
CA ALA A 10 -6.57 15.22 -22.59
C ALA A 10 -7.97 15.69 -23.02
N GLY A 11 -8.89 16.00 -22.07
CA GLY A 11 -10.26 16.40 -22.35
C GLY A 11 -11.17 15.30 -22.92
N ARG A 12 -10.75 14.03 -22.83
CA ARG A 12 -11.46 12.86 -23.33
C ARG A 12 -12.35 12.25 -22.25
N PHE A 13 -13.36 13.00 -21.82
CA PHE A 13 -14.22 12.63 -20.68
C PHE A 13 -15.00 11.31 -20.87
N GLU A 14 -15.40 10.96 -22.10
CA GLU A 14 -16.04 9.65 -22.36
C GLU A 14 -15.09 8.48 -22.10
N ALA A 15 -13.81 8.63 -22.48
CA ALA A 15 -12.79 7.61 -22.24
C ALA A 15 -12.41 7.53 -20.76
N GLU A 16 -12.33 8.67 -20.07
CA GLU A 16 -12.20 8.70 -18.60
C GLU A 16 -13.33 7.93 -17.93
N ALA A 17 -14.59 8.20 -18.31
CA ALA A 17 -15.75 7.57 -17.70
C ALA A 17 -15.76 6.05 -17.94
N ALA A 18 -15.41 5.60 -19.16
CA ALA A 18 -15.28 4.19 -19.49
C ALA A 18 -14.22 3.50 -18.59
N GLU A 19 -13.02 4.08 -18.49
CA GLU A 19 -11.94 3.53 -17.65
C GLU A 19 -12.32 3.46 -16.17
N ARG A 20 -12.97 4.50 -15.64
CA ARG A 20 -13.43 4.48 -14.25
C ARG A 20 -14.52 3.43 -14.01
N ALA A 21 -15.40 3.20 -14.98
CA ALA A 21 -16.42 2.16 -14.90
C ALA A 21 -15.80 0.75 -14.92
N GLU A 22 -14.80 0.53 -15.78
CA GLU A 22 -14.05 -0.73 -15.82
C GLU A 22 -13.30 -0.98 -14.52
N LEU A 23 -12.61 0.03 -13.98
CA LEU A 23 -11.95 -0.06 -12.68
C LEU A 23 -12.93 -0.43 -11.57
N ALA A 24 -14.09 0.21 -11.52
CA ALA A 24 -15.11 -0.08 -10.50
C ALA A 24 -15.68 -1.51 -10.59
N ILE A 25 -15.65 -2.13 -11.78
CA ILE A 25 -15.98 -3.55 -11.94
C ILE A 25 -14.85 -4.41 -11.38
N LEU A 26 -13.60 -4.12 -11.75
CA LEU A 26 -12.42 -4.86 -11.28
C LEU A 26 -12.28 -4.81 -9.75
N GLU A 27 -12.50 -3.65 -9.14
CA GLU A 27 -12.44 -3.44 -7.68
C GLU A 27 -13.41 -4.34 -6.91
N ARG A 28 -14.53 -4.77 -7.52
CA ARG A 28 -15.47 -5.73 -6.89
C ARG A 28 -14.92 -7.15 -6.79
N TYR A 29 -13.92 -7.47 -7.60
CA TYR A 29 -13.26 -8.79 -7.61
C TYR A 29 -11.94 -8.79 -6.85
N LEU A 30 -11.43 -7.61 -6.49
CA LEU A 30 -10.27 -7.46 -5.63
C LEU A 30 -10.68 -7.56 -4.15
N PRO A 31 -9.84 -8.15 -3.27
CA PRO A 31 -10.01 -8.00 -1.83
C PRO A 31 -10.09 -6.52 -1.44
N ALA A 32 -10.85 -6.21 -0.40
CA ALA A 32 -10.93 -4.84 0.12
C ALA A 32 -9.52 -4.29 0.35
N ALA A 33 -9.20 -3.19 -0.32
CA ALA A 33 -7.91 -2.53 -0.15
C ALA A 33 -7.76 -2.09 1.31
N MET A 34 -6.61 -2.39 1.89
CA MET A 34 -6.28 -1.91 3.23
C MET A 34 -6.22 -0.38 3.24
N SER A 35 -6.80 0.24 4.27
CA SER A 35 -6.71 1.69 4.43
C SER A 35 -5.30 2.11 4.84
N ASP A 36 -4.91 3.33 4.47
CA ASP A 36 -3.61 3.91 4.82
C ASP A 36 -3.41 3.96 6.33
N ALA A 37 -4.47 4.30 7.07
CA ALA A 37 -4.45 4.38 8.53
C ALA A 37 -4.26 3.00 9.18
N ASP A 38 -4.86 1.94 8.61
CA ASP A 38 -4.68 0.59 9.13
C ASP A 38 -3.29 0.06 8.80
N LEU A 39 -2.79 0.34 7.59
CA LEU A 39 -1.42 0.00 7.21
C LEU A 39 -0.40 0.70 8.13
N GLU A 40 -0.61 1.98 8.45
CA GLU A 40 0.24 2.72 9.39
C GLU A 40 0.28 2.09 10.78
N LYS A 41 -0.88 1.69 11.33
CA LYS A 41 -0.95 1.01 12.63
C LYS A 41 -0.18 -0.31 12.63
N ILE A 42 -0.32 -1.11 11.57
CA ILE A 42 0.41 -2.37 11.41
C ILE A 42 1.91 -2.10 11.37
N VAL A 43 2.36 -1.11 10.59
CA VAL A 43 3.78 -0.74 10.52
C VAL A 43 4.30 -0.31 11.89
N ASP A 44 3.60 0.57 12.61
CA ASP A 44 4.02 1.04 13.94
C ASP A 44 4.13 -0.09 14.96
N SER A 45 3.17 -1.03 14.92
CA SER A 45 3.19 -2.24 15.73
C SER A 45 4.43 -3.09 15.43
N GLN A 46 4.70 -3.36 14.14
CA GLN A 46 5.82 -4.20 13.73
C GLN A 46 7.19 -3.55 13.98
N ILE A 47 7.30 -2.22 13.87
CA ILE A 47 8.50 -1.47 14.28
C ILE A 47 8.74 -1.63 15.79
N SER A 48 7.70 -1.50 16.60
CA SER A 48 7.80 -1.65 18.05
C SER A 48 8.24 -3.07 18.44
N ILE A 49 7.70 -4.10 17.78
CA ILE A 49 8.11 -5.51 17.95
C ILE A 49 9.58 -5.70 17.56
N ALA A 50 10.01 -5.17 16.42
CA ALA A 50 11.39 -5.28 15.97
C ALA A 50 12.36 -4.60 16.95
N ALA A 51 12.01 -3.43 17.47
CA ALA A 51 12.80 -2.72 18.48
C ALA A 51 12.90 -3.53 19.80
N ALA A 52 11.80 -4.12 20.25
CA ALA A 52 11.79 -4.99 21.45
C ALA A 52 12.66 -6.24 21.28
N GLN A 53 12.86 -6.71 20.04
CA GLN A 53 13.77 -7.80 19.69
C GLN A 53 15.24 -7.34 19.52
N GLY A 54 15.54 -6.06 19.75
CA GLY A 54 16.87 -5.50 19.57
C GLY A 54 17.30 -5.38 18.11
N LEU A 55 16.35 -5.42 17.16
CA LEU A 55 16.64 -5.22 15.75
C LEU A 55 16.79 -3.72 15.46
N SER A 56 17.78 -3.38 14.64
CA SER A 56 18.03 -2.01 14.21
C SER A 56 18.56 -1.95 12.77
N GLY A 57 18.54 -0.75 12.20
CA GLY A 57 19.10 -0.47 10.87
C GLY A 57 18.49 -1.33 9.76
N PRO A 58 19.28 -1.74 8.76
CA PRO A 58 18.79 -2.54 7.62
C PRO A 58 18.14 -3.87 8.04
N LYS A 59 18.56 -4.44 9.17
CA LYS A 59 17.99 -5.68 9.69
C LYS A 59 16.56 -5.49 10.20
N ALA A 60 16.30 -4.39 10.93
CA ALA A 60 14.95 -4.01 11.33
C ALA A 60 14.07 -3.75 10.10
N MET A 61 14.57 -3.01 9.11
CA MET A 61 13.84 -2.73 7.87
C MET A 61 13.33 -4.00 7.20
N GLY A 62 14.22 -4.97 6.94
CA GLY A 62 13.84 -6.23 6.28
C GLY A 62 12.86 -7.06 7.12
N ALA A 63 13.04 -7.09 8.44
CA ALA A 63 12.16 -7.82 9.34
C ALA A 63 10.74 -7.21 9.39
N VAL A 64 10.65 -5.89 9.55
CA VAL A 64 9.38 -5.15 9.62
C VAL A 64 8.62 -5.28 8.29
N VAL A 65 9.27 -5.06 7.14
CA VAL A 65 8.62 -5.21 5.83
C VAL A 65 8.03 -6.61 5.64
N LYS A 66 8.79 -7.66 6.03
CA LYS A 66 8.32 -9.04 5.93
C LYS A 66 7.11 -9.29 6.83
N ALA A 67 7.13 -8.81 8.08
CA ALA A 67 6.05 -9.00 9.03
C ALA A 67 4.77 -8.26 8.59
N VAL A 68 4.91 -6.99 8.18
CA VAL A 68 3.79 -6.17 7.68
C VAL A 68 3.16 -6.81 6.46
N ARG A 69 3.93 -7.33 5.50
CA ARG A 69 3.37 -8.07 4.35
C ARG A 69 2.60 -9.32 4.76
N GLY A 70 3.11 -10.06 5.75
CA GLY A 70 2.42 -11.24 6.29
C GLY A 70 1.09 -10.90 6.95
N GLU A 71 1.01 -9.76 7.65
CA GLU A 71 -0.19 -9.31 8.36
C GLU A 71 -1.19 -8.61 7.42
N ALA A 72 -0.71 -7.81 6.47
CA ALA A 72 -1.56 -7.05 5.55
C ALA A 72 -2.12 -7.89 4.41
N GLY A 73 -1.50 -9.05 4.12
CA GLY A 73 -1.93 -9.96 3.07
C GLY A 73 -1.90 -9.34 1.67
N ASP A 74 -2.67 -9.92 0.76
CA ASP A 74 -2.74 -9.50 -0.64
C ASP A 74 -3.45 -8.15 -0.85
N GLY A 75 -4.05 -7.59 0.21
CA GLY A 75 -4.81 -6.33 0.17
C GLY A 75 -3.95 -5.07 0.31
N ALA A 76 -2.63 -5.20 0.46
CA ALA A 76 -1.72 -4.06 0.60
C ALA A 76 -0.60 -4.07 -0.44
N ASP A 77 -0.39 -2.92 -1.08
CA ASP A 77 0.67 -2.72 -2.07
C ASP A 77 2.07 -2.88 -1.44
N GLY A 78 2.87 -3.80 -1.99
CA GLY A 78 4.19 -4.13 -1.47
C GLY A 78 5.22 -3.00 -1.55
N ALA A 79 5.07 -2.06 -2.49
CA ALA A 79 5.90 -0.86 -2.60
C ALA A 79 5.46 0.20 -1.58
N LYS A 80 4.14 0.35 -1.36
CA LYS A 80 3.59 1.22 -0.31
C LYS A 80 4.07 0.80 1.08
N ILE A 81 4.03 -0.50 1.38
CA ILE A 81 4.60 -1.06 2.62
C ILE A 81 6.07 -0.67 2.78
N ALA A 82 6.89 -0.94 1.76
CA ALA A 82 8.34 -0.68 1.82
C ALA A 82 8.66 0.80 2.02
N ASN A 83 7.96 1.69 1.31
CA ASN A 83 8.13 3.13 1.43
C ASN A 83 7.72 3.66 2.81
N LEU A 84 6.59 3.16 3.34
CA LEU A 84 6.11 3.58 4.66
C LEU A 84 7.04 3.12 5.77
N VAL A 85 7.47 1.85 5.76
CA VAL A 85 8.44 1.32 6.74
C VAL A 85 9.75 2.10 6.67
N LYS A 86 10.23 2.41 5.46
CA LYS A 86 11.42 3.23 5.27
C LYS A 86 11.27 4.60 5.91
N THR A 87 10.17 5.27 5.63
CA THR A 87 9.87 6.61 6.15
C THR A 87 9.82 6.62 7.68
N LYS A 88 9.27 5.57 8.31
CA LYS A 88 9.16 5.50 9.77
C LYS A 88 10.44 5.07 10.50
N LEU A 89 11.40 4.48 9.81
CA LEU A 89 12.68 4.01 10.39
C LEU A 89 13.86 4.96 10.14
N THR A 90 13.70 5.98 9.30
CA THR A 90 14.67 7.06 9.07
C THR A 90 14.27 8.31 9.83
#